data_AF-A0A7K3PJN8-F1
#
_entry.id   AF-A0A7K3PJN8-F1
#
_cell.length_a   1.000
_cell.length_b   1.000
_cell.length_c   1.000
_cell.angle_alpha   90.00
_cell.angle_beta   90.00
_cell.angle_gamma   90.00
#
_symmetry.space_group_name_H-M   'P 1'
#
loop_
_entity.id
_entity.type
_entity.pdbx_description
1 polymer ?
#
loop_
_entity_poly.entity_id
_entity_poly.type
_entity_poly.pdbx_seq_one_letter_code
_entity_poly.pdbx_strand_id
1 'polypeptide(L)'
;ATPAARSPARLWPGLTPASSPAYDIGEVEHAVVEGVAVPGGDVRRVDPVAAVRAEIAARPDDYAGAKAPYHETSLRMADCGTDGTGDGAGDAGCPVLRPYYRDLTGDGRPEMTLGFRLLPEKLTAVRVYTVEKDRLVRVMSYEDAVSAVELAGRTVIVRSPSEVAGYEYRLQWTWDADQRAMLLTSDEMLRTDDGGRHTKRPSASPSAAASPSSPSSPSSRASDR
;
A
#
# COMPACT_ATOMS: atom_id res chain seq x y z
N ALA A 1 25.16 30.89 9.80
CA ALA A 1 24.19 31.89 9.32
C ALA A 1 23.18 31.18 8.43
N THR A 2 21.89 31.33 8.68
CA THR A 2 20.82 30.77 7.83
C THR A 2 20.68 31.66 6.59
N PRO A 3 20.69 31.12 5.36
CA PRO A 3 20.45 31.91 4.16
C PRO A 3 19.08 32.60 4.22
N ALA A 4 19.01 33.87 3.81
CA ALA A 4 17.73 34.54 3.63
C ALA A 4 16.94 33.84 2.51
N ALA A 5 15.63 33.65 2.70
CA ALA A 5 14.75 33.13 1.68
C ALA A 5 14.84 34.01 0.42
N ARG A 6 15.08 33.39 -0.74
CA ARG A 6 15.09 34.07 -2.04
C ARG A 6 13.81 33.71 -2.78
N SER A 7 13.10 34.71 -3.28
CA SER A 7 11.95 34.49 -4.15
C SER A 7 12.38 33.82 -5.45
N PRO A 8 11.54 32.95 -6.05
CA PRO A 8 11.82 32.37 -7.35
C PRO A 8 12.05 33.47 -8.40
N ALA A 9 13.07 33.30 -9.23
CA ALA A 9 13.27 34.17 -10.39
C ALA A 9 12.20 33.84 -11.44
N ARG A 10 11.43 34.86 -11.88
CA ARG A 10 10.51 34.69 -13.00
C ARG A 10 11.30 34.69 -14.30
N LEU A 11 11.38 33.54 -14.95
CA LEU A 11 11.88 33.42 -16.31
C LEU A 11 10.74 33.70 -17.30
N TRP A 12 11.05 34.34 -18.43
CA TRP A 12 10.09 34.65 -19.52
C TRP A 12 8.77 35.30 -19.09
N PRO A 13 8.78 36.55 -18.59
CA PRO A 13 7.59 37.22 -18.08
C PRO A 13 6.46 37.44 -19.11
N GLY A 14 6.76 37.36 -20.41
CA GLY A 14 5.77 37.44 -21.50
C GLY A 14 5.12 36.09 -21.87
N LEU A 15 5.52 34.98 -21.24
CA LEU A 15 4.89 33.68 -21.50
C LEU A 15 3.44 33.71 -20.99
N THR A 16 2.49 33.46 -21.90
CA THR A 16 1.08 33.32 -21.54
C THR A 16 0.88 31.99 -20.81
N PRO A 17 0.35 31.98 -19.57
CA PRO A 17 0.10 30.74 -18.84
C PRO A 17 -0.86 29.81 -19.59
N ALA A 18 -0.57 28.51 -19.56
CA ALA A 18 -1.52 27.51 -20.04
C ALA A 18 -2.76 27.47 -19.14
N SER A 19 -3.94 27.32 -19.75
CA SER A 19 -5.23 27.24 -19.05
C SER A 19 -5.78 25.83 -18.94
N SER A 20 -5.13 24.85 -19.55
CA SER A 20 -5.51 23.43 -19.55
C SER A 20 -4.27 22.55 -19.61
N PRO A 21 -4.34 21.32 -19.08
CA PRO A 21 -3.24 20.39 -19.17
C PRO A 21 -3.00 19.94 -20.62
N ALA A 22 -1.76 19.54 -20.93
CA ALA A 22 -1.43 18.98 -22.23
C ALA A 22 -1.89 17.53 -22.40
N TYR A 23 -2.02 16.80 -21.28
CA TYR A 23 -2.43 15.39 -21.23
C TYR A 23 -3.40 15.18 -20.07
N ASP A 24 -4.38 14.31 -20.26
CA ASP A 24 -5.18 13.79 -19.16
C ASP A 24 -4.39 12.63 -18.53
N ILE A 25 -3.98 12.84 -17.27
CA ILE A 25 -3.14 11.90 -16.52
C ILE A 25 -3.98 10.92 -15.70
N GLY A 26 -5.32 11.00 -15.75
CA GLY A 26 -6.20 10.00 -15.14
C GLY A 26 -6.00 9.81 -13.64
N GLU A 27 -5.47 10.82 -12.94
CA GLU A 27 -5.03 10.71 -11.54
C GLU A 27 -6.17 10.68 -10.52
N VAL A 28 -7.41 10.94 -10.95
CA VAL A 28 -8.59 10.97 -10.06
C VAL A 28 -9.36 9.66 -10.19
N GLU A 29 -9.19 8.78 -9.21
CA GLU A 29 -9.94 7.53 -9.13
C GLU A 29 -11.13 7.67 -8.18
N HIS A 30 -12.35 7.47 -8.69
CA HIS A 30 -13.58 7.31 -7.89
C HIS A 30 -14.51 6.31 -8.57
N ALA A 31 -14.38 5.03 -8.22
CA ALA A 31 -15.07 3.95 -8.92
C ALA A 31 -15.77 2.99 -7.96
N VAL A 32 -17.06 2.74 -8.18
CA VAL A 32 -17.80 1.71 -7.44
C VAL A 32 -17.28 0.33 -7.83
N VAL A 33 -16.98 -0.50 -6.84
CA VAL A 33 -16.59 -1.90 -7.03
C VAL A 33 -17.85 -2.76 -7.01
N GLU A 34 -18.26 -3.21 -8.19
CA GLU A 34 -19.48 -4.00 -8.35
C GLU A 34 -19.34 -5.42 -7.76
N GLY A 35 -20.44 -5.95 -7.21
CA GLY A 35 -20.53 -7.33 -6.73
C GLY A 35 -19.83 -7.62 -5.39
N VAL A 36 -19.29 -6.61 -4.70
CA VAL A 36 -18.66 -6.77 -3.39
C VAL A 36 -19.61 -6.32 -2.28
N ALA A 37 -19.89 -7.23 -1.33
CA ALA A 37 -20.72 -6.92 -0.18
C ALA A 37 -19.98 -6.02 0.82
N VAL A 38 -20.69 -5.06 1.42
CA VAL A 38 -20.20 -4.23 2.53
C VAL A 38 -21.13 -4.41 3.74
N PRO A 39 -20.93 -5.47 4.55
CA PRO A 39 -21.84 -5.79 5.64
C PRO A 39 -21.94 -4.65 6.66
N GLY A 40 -23.15 -4.07 6.79
CA GLY A 40 -23.42 -2.96 7.71
C GLY A 40 -22.67 -1.67 7.38
N GLY A 41 -22.24 -1.50 6.12
CA GLY A 41 -21.50 -0.32 5.70
C GLY A 41 -20.10 -0.20 6.32
N ASP A 42 -19.53 -1.29 6.85
CA ASP A 42 -18.20 -1.29 7.49
C ASP A 42 -17.15 -1.90 6.55
N VAL A 43 -16.18 -1.08 6.14
CA VAL A 43 -15.08 -1.52 5.26
C VAL A 43 -14.24 -2.63 5.90
N ARG A 44 -14.18 -2.70 7.24
CA ARG A 44 -13.42 -3.76 7.95
C ARG A 44 -14.05 -5.14 7.80
N ARG A 45 -15.31 -5.19 7.36
CA ARG A 45 -16.07 -6.44 7.12
C ARG A 45 -16.13 -6.82 5.65
N VAL A 46 -15.52 -6.02 4.78
CA VAL A 46 -15.38 -6.34 3.36
C VAL A 46 -14.33 -7.44 3.22
N ASP A 47 -14.62 -8.42 2.36
CA ASP A 47 -13.63 -9.43 1.97
C ASP A 47 -12.62 -8.81 0.98
N PRO A 48 -11.32 -8.67 1.36
CA PRO A 48 -10.30 -8.10 0.48
C PRO A 48 -10.06 -8.97 -0.77
N VAL A 49 -10.25 -10.29 -0.67
CA VAL A 49 -10.12 -11.21 -1.80
C VAL A 49 -11.28 -11.00 -2.78
N ALA A 50 -12.50 -10.76 -2.29
CA ALA A 50 -13.64 -10.43 -3.13
C ALA A 50 -13.43 -9.11 -3.90
N ALA A 51 -12.81 -8.09 -3.28
CA ALA A 51 -12.47 -6.85 -3.95
C ALA A 51 -11.51 -7.06 -5.14
N VAL A 52 -10.48 -7.89 -4.96
CA VAL A 52 -9.54 -8.23 -6.05
C VAL A 52 -10.22 -9.08 -7.13
N ARG A 53 -11.08 -10.03 -6.75
CA ARG A 53 -11.87 -10.82 -7.71
C ARG A 53 -12.81 -9.95 -8.55
N ALA A 54 -13.42 -8.93 -7.96
CA ALA A 54 -14.26 -7.97 -8.67
C ALA A 54 -13.44 -7.14 -9.68
N GLU A 55 -12.23 -6.70 -9.31
CA GLU A 55 -11.33 -6.02 -10.23
C GLU A 55 -10.92 -6.90 -11.42
N ILE A 56 -10.58 -8.16 -11.16
CA ILE A 56 -10.25 -9.16 -12.20
C ILE A 56 -11.42 -9.36 -13.16
N ALA A 57 -12.64 -9.50 -12.62
CA ALA A 57 -13.84 -9.68 -13.43
C ALA A 57 -14.17 -8.44 -14.28
N ALA A 58 -13.89 -7.24 -13.79
CA ALA A 58 -14.13 -5.99 -14.49
C ALA A 58 -13.12 -5.70 -15.60
N ARG A 59 -11.93 -6.34 -15.57
CA ARG A 59 -10.82 -6.07 -16.50
C ARG A 59 -10.32 -7.35 -17.20
N PRO A 60 -11.16 -8.00 -18.02
CA PRO A 60 -10.77 -9.24 -18.68
C PRO A 60 -9.55 -9.07 -19.60
N ASP A 61 -9.33 -7.90 -20.19
CA ASP A 61 -8.16 -7.66 -21.05
C ASP A 61 -6.83 -7.78 -20.28
N ASP A 62 -6.84 -7.45 -18.98
CA ASP A 62 -5.66 -7.49 -18.12
C ASP A 62 -5.44 -8.86 -17.49
N TYR A 63 -6.51 -9.64 -17.25
CA TYR A 63 -6.46 -10.87 -16.45
C TYR A 63 -6.93 -12.15 -17.14
N ALA A 64 -7.76 -12.06 -18.18
CA ALA A 64 -8.44 -13.22 -18.77
C ALA A 64 -7.72 -13.78 -20.00
N GLY A 65 -7.54 -15.10 -20.00
CA GLY A 65 -6.89 -15.83 -21.08
C GLY A 65 -5.36 -15.82 -20.96
N ALA A 66 -4.72 -16.83 -21.56
CA ALA A 66 -3.31 -17.14 -21.34
C ALA A 66 -2.31 -16.07 -21.81
N LYS A 67 -2.76 -15.03 -22.53
CA LYS A 67 -1.93 -13.93 -23.03
C LYS A 67 -2.14 -12.61 -22.27
N ALA A 68 -3.08 -12.57 -21.34
CA ALA A 68 -3.33 -11.37 -20.54
C ALA A 68 -2.10 -11.09 -19.65
N PRO A 69 -1.70 -9.81 -19.50
CA PRO A 69 -0.48 -9.45 -18.78
C PRO A 69 -0.47 -9.96 -17.33
N TYR A 70 -1.63 -10.00 -16.69
CA TYR A 70 -1.80 -10.41 -15.29
C TYR A 70 -2.52 -11.75 -15.14
N HIS A 71 -2.45 -12.62 -16.17
CA HIS A 71 -3.14 -13.91 -16.16
C HIS A 71 -2.80 -14.77 -14.93
N GLU A 72 -1.52 -14.79 -14.53
CA GLU A 72 -1.06 -15.58 -13.37
C GLU A 72 -1.67 -15.06 -12.06
N THR A 73 -1.91 -13.75 -11.93
CA THR A 73 -2.64 -13.21 -10.76
C THR A 73 -4.02 -13.83 -10.67
N SER A 74 -4.75 -13.91 -11.79
CA SER A 74 -6.10 -14.50 -11.81
C SER A 74 -6.09 -15.98 -11.43
N LEU A 75 -5.09 -16.75 -11.87
CA LEU A 75 -4.98 -18.18 -11.51
C LEU A 75 -4.71 -18.35 -10.02
N ARG A 76 -3.80 -17.54 -9.47
CA ARG A 76 -3.36 -17.59 -8.07
C ARG A 76 -4.43 -17.15 -7.07
N MET A 77 -5.50 -16.50 -7.52
CA MET A 77 -6.66 -16.20 -6.67
C MET A 77 -7.38 -17.46 -6.15
N ALA A 78 -7.16 -18.62 -6.77
CA ALA A 78 -7.65 -19.91 -6.26
C ALA A 78 -6.93 -20.34 -4.97
N ASP A 79 -5.70 -19.84 -4.73
CA ASP A 79 -4.89 -20.16 -3.56
C ASP A 79 -5.27 -19.28 -2.34
N CYS A 80 -6.18 -18.33 -2.49
CA CYS A 80 -6.67 -17.49 -1.41
C CYS A 80 -7.73 -18.23 -0.57
N GLY A 81 -7.35 -18.61 0.66
CA GLY A 81 -8.25 -19.21 1.67
C GLY A 81 -9.32 -18.24 2.20
N THR A 82 -10.19 -18.75 3.08
CA THR A 82 -11.31 -17.99 3.67
C THR A 82 -10.89 -16.87 4.62
N ASP A 83 -9.67 -16.95 5.15
CA ASP A 83 -9.18 -16.04 6.18
C ASP A 83 -8.35 -14.89 5.59
N GLY A 84 -8.18 -14.88 4.25
CA GLY A 84 -7.95 -13.71 3.41
C GLY A 84 -6.71 -12.85 3.65
N THR A 85 -5.84 -13.16 4.63
CA THR A 85 -4.72 -12.30 4.98
C THR A 85 -3.45 -13.10 5.21
N GLY A 86 -2.71 -13.37 4.13
CA GLY A 86 -1.32 -13.78 4.24
C GLY A 86 -0.53 -12.67 4.94
N ASP A 87 0.03 -12.98 6.11
CA ASP A 87 0.92 -12.10 6.87
C ASP A 87 2.23 -11.88 6.10
N GLY A 88 2.21 -11.05 5.06
CA GLY A 88 3.42 -10.52 4.43
C GLY A 88 4.52 -11.54 4.09
N ALA A 89 4.16 -12.78 3.80
CA ALA A 89 4.99 -13.85 3.23
C ALA A 89 4.15 -15.15 3.19
N GLY A 90 3.27 -15.26 2.19
CA GLY A 90 2.74 -16.54 1.71
C GLY A 90 1.98 -17.41 2.72
N ASP A 91 0.65 -17.23 2.77
CA ASP A 91 -0.18 -18.40 2.46
C ASP A 91 0.21 -18.81 1.04
N ALA A 92 0.78 -20.00 0.88
CA ALA A 92 1.62 -20.39 -0.25
C ALA A 92 0.91 -20.31 -1.63
N GLY A 93 0.75 -19.10 -2.18
CA GLY A 93 0.18 -18.87 -3.50
C GLY A 93 -0.72 -17.64 -3.63
N CYS A 94 -1.45 -17.23 -2.57
CA CYS A 94 -2.42 -16.13 -2.69
C CYS A 94 -1.72 -14.78 -2.98
N PRO A 95 -2.09 -14.06 -4.05
CA PRO A 95 -1.43 -12.81 -4.43
C PRO A 95 -1.91 -11.60 -3.61
N VAL A 96 -2.96 -11.75 -2.81
CA VAL A 96 -3.57 -10.68 -1.99
C VAL A 96 -2.79 -10.50 -0.68
N LEU A 97 -2.37 -9.27 -0.41
CA LEU A 97 -1.64 -8.92 0.81
C LEU A 97 -2.62 -8.55 1.93
N ARG A 98 -2.14 -8.61 3.18
CA ARG A 98 -2.90 -8.16 4.35
C ARG A 98 -3.38 -6.70 4.20
N PRO A 99 -4.69 -6.42 4.37
CA PRO A 99 -5.23 -5.06 4.33
C PRO A 99 -4.86 -4.26 5.57
N TYR A 100 -4.74 -2.95 5.41
CA TYR A 100 -4.56 -1.99 6.49
C TYR A 100 -5.71 -1.00 6.54
N TYR A 101 -6.16 -0.64 7.74
CA TYR A 101 -7.33 0.20 7.95
C TYR A 101 -6.97 1.47 8.71
N ARG A 102 -7.24 2.63 8.13
CA ARG A 102 -6.97 3.95 8.73
C ARG A 102 -7.98 4.97 8.21
N ASP A 103 -8.39 5.91 9.05
CA ASP A 103 -9.15 7.09 8.63
C ASP A 103 -8.23 8.01 7.81
N LEU A 104 -8.34 7.94 6.49
CA LEU A 104 -7.58 8.71 5.51
C LEU A 104 -8.37 9.95 5.04
N THR A 105 -9.69 9.85 5.01
CA THR A 105 -10.59 10.96 4.58
C THR A 105 -10.80 12.02 5.66
N GLY A 106 -10.66 11.62 6.92
CA GLY A 106 -10.88 12.46 8.08
C GLY A 106 -12.32 12.51 8.60
N ASP A 107 -13.19 11.63 8.11
CA ASP A 107 -14.59 11.53 8.54
C ASP A 107 -14.79 10.66 9.80
N GLY A 108 -13.70 10.09 10.34
CA GLY A 108 -13.70 9.22 11.51
C GLY A 108 -14.01 7.75 11.19
N ARG A 109 -14.26 7.39 9.93
CA ARG A 109 -14.39 6.02 9.45
C ARG A 109 -13.09 5.61 8.76
N PRO A 110 -12.66 4.35 8.88
CA PRO A 110 -11.47 3.89 8.17
C PRO A 110 -11.74 3.71 6.67
N GLU A 111 -10.68 3.88 5.90
CA GLU A 111 -10.50 3.32 4.56
C GLU A 111 -9.69 2.02 4.65
N MET A 112 -9.80 1.17 3.62
CA MET A 112 -9.00 -0.03 3.44
C MET A 112 -7.90 0.22 2.41
N THR A 113 -6.64 0.17 2.82
CA THR A 113 -5.47 0.08 1.92
C THR A 113 -5.15 -1.38 1.67
N LEU A 114 -5.16 -1.80 0.40
CA LEU A 114 -4.95 -3.19 0.00
C LEU A 114 -3.88 -3.27 -1.09
N GLY A 115 -2.94 -4.18 -0.90
CA GLY A 115 -1.96 -4.54 -1.93
C GLY A 115 -2.24 -5.92 -2.51
N PHE A 116 -1.91 -6.16 -3.77
CA PHE A 116 -1.84 -7.50 -4.34
C PHE A 116 -0.85 -7.59 -5.51
N ARG A 117 -0.30 -8.78 -5.75
CA ARG A 117 0.73 -9.01 -6.76
C ARG A 117 0.12 -9.08 -8.16
N LEU A 118 0.72 -8.36 -9.11
CA LEU A 118 0.42 -8.43 -10.54
C LEU A 118 1.50 -9.31 -11.20
N LEU A 119 1.11 -10.53 -11.57
CA LEU A 119 2.00 -11.63 -11.99
C LEU A 119 1.83 -11.92 -13.47
N PRO A 120 2.91 -12.26 -14.21
CA PRO A 120 4.20 -12.76 -13.70
C PRO A 120 5.23 -11.67 -13.39
N GLU A 121 4.87 -10.41 -13.62
CA GLU A 121 5.74 -9.26 -13.40
C GLU A 121 6.05 -9.06 -11.91
N LYS A 122 7.00 -8.18 -11.61
CA LYS A 122 7.35 -7.82 -10.22
C LYS A 122 6.55 -6.62 -9.73
N LEU A 123 5.34 -6.45 -10.24
CA LEU A 123 4.47 -5.35 -9.90
C LEU A 123 3.57 -5.69 -8.71
N THR A 124 3.22 -4.66 -7.94
CA THR A 124 2.22 -4.72 -6.87
C THR A 124 1.23 -3.60 -7.10
N ALA A 125 -0.04 -3.98 -7.24
CA ALA A 125 -1.14 -3.04 -7.20
C ALA A 125 -1.36 -2.59 -5.76
N VAL A 126 -1.54 -1.28 -5.56
CA VAL A 126 -1.94 -0.64 -4.31
C VAL A 126 -3.25 0.08 -4.57
N ARG A 127 -4.28 -0.32 -3.83
CA ARG A 127 -5.63 0.25 -3.91
C ARG A 127 -6.04 0.81 -2.56
N VAL A 128 -6.80 1.90 -2.57
CA VAL A 128 -7.49 2.40 -1.37
C VAL A 128 -8.99 2.38 -1.65
N TYR A 129 -9.74 1.84 -0.69
CA TYR A 129 -11.18 1.75 -0.76
C TYR A 129 -11.85 2.46 0.42
N THR A 130 -12.95 3.14 0.14
CA THR A 130 -13.90 3.67 1.13
C THR A 130 -15.27 3.03 0.94
N VAL A 131 -16.25 3.42 1.76
CA VAL A 131 -17.64 2.94 1.68
C VAL A 131 -18.60 4.12 1.51
N GLU A 132 -19.34 4.09 0.42
CA GLU A 132 -20.37 5.07 0.09
C GLU A 132 -21.71 4.41 -0.17
N LYS A 133 -22.76 4.79 0.59
CA LYS A 133 -24.11 4.24 0.45
C LYS A 133 -24.11 2.70 0.42
N ASP A 134 -23.38 2.10 1.37
CA ASP A 134 -23.19 0.65 1.53
C ASP A 134 -22.52 -0.06 0.33
N ARG A 135 -21.81 0.69 -0.52
CA ARG A 135 -21.01 0.15 -1.63
C ARG A 135 -19.53 0.40 -1.42
N LEU A 136 -18.71 -0.57 -1.81
CA LEU A 136 -17.27 -0.41 -1.83
C LEU A 136 -16.90 0.53 -2.99
N VAL A 137 -16.11 1.55 -2.70
CA VAL A 137 -15.66 2.52 -3.71
C VAL A 137 -14.14 2.59 -3.67
N ARG A 138 -13.49 2.38 -4.81
CA ARG A 138 -12.05 2.59 -4.98
C ARG A 138 -11.81 4.08 -5.18
N VAL A 139 -10.93 4.64 -4.34
CA VAL A 139 -10.57 6.07 -4.29
C VAL A 139 -9.09 6.32 -4.56
N MET A 140 -8.31 5.26 -4.73
CA MET A 140 -6.91 5.30 -5.17
C MET A 140 -6.62 4.02 -5.96
N SER A 141 -5.91 4.16 -7.08
CA SER A 141 -5.35 3.04 -7.82
C SER A 141 -3.94 3.40 -8.27
N TYR A 142 -2.95 2.65 -7.81
CA TYR A 142 -1.57 2.77 -8.27
C TYR A 142 -0.94 1.39 -8.40
N GLU A 143 0.02 1.21 -9.31
CA GLU A 143 0.74 -0.04 -9.48
C GLU A 143 2.16 0.21 -9.97
N ASP A 144 3.10 -0.50 -9.36
CA ASP A 144 4.53 -0.31 -9.60
C ASP A 144 5.34 -1.48 -9.05
N ALA A 145 6.66 -1.47 -9.25
CA ALA A 145 7.63 -2.32 -8.58
C ALA A 145 7.82 -1.91 -7.10
N VAL A 146 6.71 -1.85 -6.36
CA VAL A 146 6.62 -1.35 -4.98
C VAL A 146 7.65 -2.05 -4.08
N SER A 147 8.46 -1.23 -3.43
CA SER A 147 9.43 -1.63 -2.40
C SER A 147 8.86 -1.46 -1.00
N ALA A 148 8.02 -0.44 -0.76
CA ALA A 148 7.31 -0.23 0.49
C ALA A 148 6.01 0.55 0.31
N VAL A 149 5.05 0.32 1.21
CA VAL A 149 3.84 1.13 1.38
C VAL A 149 3.76 1.54 2.84
N GLU A 150 3.64 2.83 3.11
CA GLU A 150 3.66 3.41 4.44
C GLU A 150 2.42 4.31 4.64
N LEU A 151 1.98 4.45 5.90
CA LEU A 151 0.92 5.36 6.30
C LEU A 151 1.50 6.41 7.25
N ALA A 152 1.43 7.67 6.85
CA ALA A 152 1.85 8.81 7.67
C ALA A 152 0.65 9.74 7.91
N GLY A 153 0.00 9.60 9.06
CA GLY A 153 -1.26 10.29 9.33
C GLY A 153 -2.35 9.86 8.35
N ARG A 154 -2.76 10.77 7.46
CA ARG A 154 -3.77 10.56 6.41
C ARG A 154 -3.16 10.36 5.01
N THR A 155 -1.84 10.28 4.93
CA THR A 155 -1.10 10.14 3.69
C THR A 155 -0.72 8.69 3.45
N VAL A 156 -1.00 8.19 2.25
CA VAL A 156 -0.46 6.93 1.73
C VAL A 156 0.83 7.25 1.00
N ILE A 157 1.92 6.57 1.37
CA ILE A 157 3.23 6.76 0.74
C ILE A 157 3.63 5.45 0.08
N VAL A 158 3.95 5.49 -1.21
CA VAL A 158 4.49 4.34 -1.95
C VAL A 158 5.94 4.65 -2.33
N ARG A 159 6.81 3.67 -2.09
CA ARG A 159 8.22 3.74 -2.48
C ARG A 159 8.51 2.69 -3.53
N SER A 160 9.21 3.10 -4.58
CA SER A 160 9.57 2.26 -5.73
C SER A 160 11.01 2.54 -6.16
N PRO A 161 11.73 1.56 -6.75
CA PRO A 161 13.03 1.84 -7.33
C PRO A 161 12.90 2.84 -8.48
N SER A 162 13.91 3.70 -8.66
CA SER A 162 14.03 4.57 -9.84
C SER A 162 14.94 3.93 -10.89
N GLU A 163 14.79 4.36 -12.13
CA GLU A 163 15.68 4.09 -13.26
C GLU A 163 17.07 4.73 -13.06
N VAL A 164 17.16 5.75 -12.20
CA VAL A 164 18.43 6.36 -11.83
C VAL A 164 19.06 5.57 -10.69
N ALA A 165 20.21 4.95 -10.98
CA ALA A 165 20.94 4.17 -9.99
C ALA A 165 21.21 4.96 -8.71
N GLY A 166 20.85 4.38 -7.57
CA GLY A 166 20.98 5.01 -6.27
C GLY A 166 19.87 5.98 -5.91
N TYR A 167 18.76 5.98 -6.65
CA TYR A 167 17.55 6.72 -6.32
C TYR A 167 16.33 5.80 -6.21
N GLU A 168 15.32 6.31 -5.52
CA GLU A 168 13.99 5.74 -5.42
C GLU A 168 12.95 6.84 -5.64
N TYR A 169 11.76 6.45 -6.07
CA TYR A 169 10.58 7.30 -6.04
C TYR A 169 9.91 7.19 -4.67
N ARG A 170 9.46 8.33 -4.15
CA ARG A 170 8.55 8.43 -3.00
C ARG A 170 7.33 9.24 -3.44
N LEU A 171 6.24 8.52 -3.68
CA LEU A 171 4.97 9.08 -4.08
C LEU A 171 4.05 9.21 -2.88
N GLN A 172 3.32 10.32 -2.76
CA GLN A 172 2.40 10.58 -1.66
C GLN A 172 1.00 10.89 -2.16
N TRP A 173 0.01 10.14 -1.67
CA TRP A 173 -1.39 10.40 -1.92
C TRP A 173 -2.10 10.91 -0.68
N THR A 174 -2.94 11.94 -0.86
CA THR A 174 -3.80 12.49 0.19
C THR A 174 -5.21 12.68 -0.30
N TRP A 175 -6.17 12.58 0.62
CA TRP A 175 -7.58 12.78 0.32
C TRP A 175 -7.89 14.21 -0.14
N ASP A 176 -8.61 14.33 -1.24
CA ASP A 176 -9.26 15.55 -1.68
C ASP A 176 -10.78 15.38 -1.61
N ALA A 177 -11.45 16.23 -0.83
CA ALA A 177 -12.88 16.11 -0.58
C ALA A 177 -13.75 16.51 -1.77
N ASP A 178 -13.26 17.40 -2.64
CA ASP A 178 -14.01 17.89 -3.79
C ASP A 178 -13.97 16.86 -4.93
N GLN A 179 -12.81 16.24 -5.15
CA GLN A 179 -12.65 15.13 -6.09
C GLN A 179 -13.16 13.80 -5.53
N ARG A 180 -13.31 13.72 -4.21
CA ARG A 180 -13.68 12.50 -3.48
C ARG A 180 -12.71 11.35 -3.76
N ALA A 181 -11.43 11.67 -3.94
CA ALA A 181 -10.39 10.72 -4.32
C ALA A 181 -9.09 11.02 -3.57
N MET A 182 -8.20 10.03 -3.50
CA MET A 182 -6.82 10.22 -3.06
C MET A 182 -5.99 10.71 -4.26
N LEU A 183 -5.50 11.94 -4.19
CA LEU A 183 -4.71 12.57 -5.26
C LEU A 183 -3.22 12.44 -5.00
N LEU A 184 -2.42 12.25 -6.05
CA LEU A 184 -0.97 12.33 -5.98
C LEU A 184 -0.57 13.79 -5.67
N THR A 185 0.00 14.02 -4.49
CA THR A 185 0.34 15.38 -4.01
C THR A 185 1.83 15.63 -3.91
N SER A 186 2.64 14.56 -3.93
CA SER A 186 4.09 14.65 -3.99
C SER A 186 4.64 13.49 -4.79
N ASP A 187 5.52 13.81 -5.73
CA ASP A 187 6.37 12.88 -6.48
C ASP A 187 7.82 13.34 -6.30
N GLU A 188 8.57 12.58 -5.50
CA GLU A 188 9.94 12.90 -5.15
C GLU A 188 10.88 11.77 -5.57
N MET A 189 11.94 12.11 -6.30
CA MET A 189 13.06 11.22 -6.53
C MET A 189 14.13 11.45 -5.45
N LEU A 190 14.27 10.49 -4.55
CA LEU A 190 15.16 10.58 -3.38
C LEU A 190 16.39 9.72 -3.56
N ARG A 191 17.53 10.21 -3.08
CA ARG A 191 18.76 9.42 -3.05
C ARG A 191 18.65 8.35 -1.99
N THR A 192 18.96 7.11 -2.35
CA THR A 192 19.07 5.99 -1.42
C THR A 192 20.39 6.08 -0.64
N ASP A 193 20.34 5.86 0.67
CA ASP A 193 21.50 5.96 1.57
C ASP A 193 22.60 4.93 1.25
N ASP A 194 22.24 3.82 0.58
CA ASP A 194 23.17 2.77 0.15
C ASP A 194 23.88 3.07 -1.19
N GLY A 195 23.66 4.25 -1.79
CA GLY A 195 24.28 4.65 -3.05
C GLY A 195 23.97 3.70 -4.22
N GLY A 196 22.79 3.08 -4.21
CA GLY A 196 22.36 2.13 -5.25
C GLY A 196 22.94 0.72 -5.11
N ARG A 197 23.62 0.40 -4.01
CA ARG A 197 23.93 -0.99 -3.69
C ARG A 197 22.67 -1.64 -3.15
N HIS A 198 21.99 -2.46 -3.96
CA HIS A 198 21.00 -3.40 -3.45
C HIS A 198 21.64 -4.24 -2.34
N THR A 199 21.38 -3.87 -1.09
CA THR A 199 21.84 -4.62 0.07
C THR A 199 21.06 -5.93 0.07
N LYS A 200 21.79 -7.04 -0.05
CA LYS A 200 21.23 -8.38 0.16
C LYS A 200 20.52 -8.38 1.50
N ARG A 201 19.28 -8.91 1.49
CA ARG A 201 18.43 -9.33 2.61
C ARG A 201 19.13 -9.26 3.98
N PRO A 202 18.60 -8.50 4.97
CA PRO A 202 19.12 -8.58 6.32
C PRO A 202 19.02 -10.03 6.81
N SER A 203 20.17 -10.68 6.99
CA SER A 203 20.24 -11.90 7.79
C SER A 203 19.76 -11.55 9.19
N ALA A 204 18.75 -12.26 9.67
CA ALA A 204 18.28 -12.14 11.04
C ALA A 204 19.48 -12.30 11.99
N SER A 205 19.81 -11.25 12.75
CA SER A 205 20.67 -11.39 13.91
C SER A 205 19.93 -12.24 14.96
N PRO A 206 20.55 -13.29 15.52
CA PRO A 206 19.95 -14.05 16.59
C PRO A 206 19.86 -13.20 17.85
N SER A 207 18.64 -13.04 18.38
CA SER A 207 18.38 -12.44 19.69
C SER A 207 19.22 -13.12 20.78
N ALA A 208 19.88 -12.28 21.58
CA ALA A 208 20.59 -12.70 22.78
C ALA A 208 19.68 -13.52 23.70
N ALA A 209 20.16 -14.70 24.09
CA ALA A 209 19.51 -15.58 25.04
C ALA A 209 19.36 -14.88 26.41
N ALA A 210 18.13 -14.80 26.89
CA ALA A 210 17.84 -14.42 28.27
C ALA A 210 18.41 -15.49 29.23
N SER A 211 19.18 -15.05 30.22
CA SER A 211 19.71 -15.88 31.29
C SER A 211 18.59 -16.46 32.16
N PRO A 212 18.64 -17.75 32.56
CA PRO A 212 17.65 -18.33 33.44
C PRO A 212 17.81 -17.81 34.87
N SER A 213 16.73 -17.27 35.43
CA SER A 213 16.62 -16.96 36.86
C SER A 213 16.39 -18.26 37.65
N SER A 214 17.19 -18.45 38.70
CA SER A 214 17.25 -19.65 39.55
C SER A 214 15.92 -20.01 40.21
N PRO A 215 15.63 -21.31 40.44
CA PRO A 215 14.43 -21.74 41.13
C PRO A 215 14.52 -21.62 42.66
N SER A 216 13.34 -21.33 43.19
CA SER A 216 12.80 -21.32 44.55
C SER A 216 13.48 -22.26 45.56
N SER A 217 13.81 -21.72 46.74
CA SER A 217 14.09 -22.49 47.96
C SER A 217 12.80 -23.09 48.55
N PRO A 218 12.80 -24.37 48.97
CA PRO A 218 11.84 -24.87 49.94
C PRO A 218 12.47 -24.98 51.34
N SER A 219 11.70 -24.52 52.33
CA SER A 219 11.95 -24.71 53.76
C SER A 219 11.96 -26.18 54.17
N SER A 220 12.86 -26.53 55.09
CA SER A 220 12.70 -27.69 55.97
C SER A 220 12.86 -27.27 57.44
N ARG A 221 11.84 -27.60 58.23
CA ARG A 221 11.72 -27.47 59.70
C ARG A 221 12.53 -28.53 60.45
N ALA A 222 12.96 -28.21 61.68
CA ALA A 222 12.90 -29.01 62.93
C ALA A 222 13.90 -28.40 63.95
N SER A 223 13.51 -27.78 65.07
CA SER A 223 13.00 -28.30 66.36
C SER A 223 14.08 -28.73 67.39
N ASP A 224 13.92 -28.15 68.60
CA ASP A 224 14.39 -28.53 69.96
C ASP A 224 15.89 -28.36 70.27
N ARG A 225 16.36 -27.73 71.36
CA ARG A 225 15.92 -27.63 72.77
C ARG A 225 16.35 -26.31 73.42
#